data_AF-A0A3A1QXJ2-F1
#
_entry.id   AF-A0A3A1QXJ2-F1
#
_cell.length_a   1.000
_cell.length_b   1.000
_cell.length_c   1.000
_cell.angle_alpha   90.00
_cell.angle_beta   90.00
_cell.angle_gamma   90.00
#
_symmetry.space_group_name_H-M   'P 1'
#
loop_
_entity.id
_entity.type
_entity.pdbx_description
1 polymer ?
#
loop_
_entity_poly.entity_id
_entity_poly.type
_entity_poly.pdbx_seq_one_letter_code
_entity_poly.pdbx_strand_id
1 'polypeptide(L)' 'MNELIVEKKDFNREHLNHIKTVHLNNYPIVYILYNDNKKPSAYIGQTVQAARRLKNHLEDKRRKNLNRSILIG' A
#
# COMPACT_ATOMS: atom_id res chain seq x y z
N MET A 1 -16.57 -17.15 -8.24
CA MET A 1 -15.89 -16.02 -8.92
C MET A 1 -15.03 -15.35 -7.88
N ASN A 2 -13.71 -15.23 -8.11
CA ASN A 2 -12.88 -14.41 -7.24
C ASN A 2 -13.12 -12.95 -7.61
N GLU A 3 -13.65 -12.19 -6.67
CA GLU A 3 -13.90 -10.76 -6.85
C GLU A 3 -12.57 -10.00 -6.72
N LEU A 4 -12.34 -9.04 -7.61
CA LEU A 4 -11.18 -8.16 -7.52
C LEU A 4 -11.40 -7.17 -6.37
N ILE A 5 -10.53 -7.21 -5.36
CA ILE A 5 -10.58 -6.32 -4.21
C ILE A 5 -9.70 -5.10 -4.50
N VAL A 6 -10.27 -3.90 -4.33
CA VAL A 6 -9.54 -2.63 -4.40
C VAL A 6 -9.71 -1.85 -3.10
N GLU A 7 -8.66 -1.81 -2.29
CA GLU A 7 -8.67 -1.10 -1.01
C GLU A 7 -7.86 0.19 -1.06
N LYS A 8 -8.48 1.32 -0.68
CA LYS A 8 -7.82 2.61 -0.55
C LYS A 8 -7.65 2.98 0.93
N LYS A 9 -6.43 3.30 1.35
CA LYS A 9 -6.11 3.62 2.75
C LYS A 9 -5.01 4.68 2.82
N ASP A 10 -4.93 5.40 3.94
CA ASP A 10 -3.76 6.25 4.16
C ASP A 10 -2.51 5.39 4.34
N PHE A 11 -1.41 5.91 3.82
CA PHE A 11 -0.10 5.29 3.95
C PHE A 11 0.65 5.95 5.11
N ASN A 12 0.38 5.45 6.32
CA ASN A 12 1.04 5.88 7.55
C ASN A 12 1.22 4.69 8.52
N ARG A 13 1.97 4.92 9.62
CA ARG A 13 2.29 3.86 10.59
C ARG A 13 1.05 3.35 11.34
N GLU A 14 0.12 4.23 11.67
CA GLU A 14 -1.12 3.91 12.39
C GLU A 14 -1.96 2.90 11.58
N HIS A 15 -2.26 3.22 10.32
CA HIS A 15 -3.10 2.39 9.46
C HIS A 15 -2.44 1.07 9.05
N LEU A 16 -1.10 0.99 8.98
CA LEU A 16 -0.43 -0.27 8.69
C LEU A 16 -0.76 -1.38 9.69
N ASN A 17 -0.90 -1.03 10.96
CA ASN A 17 -1.24 -1.99 12.02
C ASN A 17 -2.68 -2.51 11.86
N HIS A 18 -3.53 -1.76 11.14
CA HIS A 18 -4.90 -2.12 10.79
C HIS A 18 -5.01 -2.79 9.41
N ILE A 19 -3.93 -2.91 8.62
CA ILE A 19 -3.87 -3.79 7.44
C ILE A 19 -3.71 -5.25 7.92
N LYS A 20 -4.59 -5.68 8.81
CA LYS A 20 -5.03 -7.08 8.93
C LYS A 20 -6.16 -7.28 7.92
N THR A 21 -5.88 -7.00 6.66
CA THR A 21 -6.78 -7.40 5.57
C THR A 21 -6.70 -8.90 5.47
N VAL A 22 -7.67 -9.56 6.09
CA VAL A 22 -7.87 -11.02 6.13
C VAL A 22 -7.75 -11.65 4.72
N HIS A 23 -7.96 -10.85 3.66
CA HIS A 23 -7.99 -11.29 2.27
C HIS A 23 -6.72 -11.06 1.45
N LEU A 24 -5.74 -10.25 1.90
CA LEU A 24 -4.55 -9.88 1.08
C LEU A 24 -3.21 -10.33 1.68
N ASN A 25 -3.24 -11.11 2.76
CA ASN A 25 -2.04 -11.74 3.30
C ASN A 25 -1.70 -13.01 2.52
N ASN A 26 -0.43 -13.16 2.12
CA ASN A 26 0.06 -14.29 1.32
C ASN A 26 -0.63 -14.45 -0.04
N TYR A 27 -1.20 -13.37 -0.59
CA TYR A 27 -1.80 -13.33 -1.92
C TYR A 27 -1.05 -12.32 -2.80
N PRO A 28 -0.77 -12.63 -4.08
CA PRO A 28 -0.12 -11.69 -4.99
C PRO A 28 -1.00 -10.46 -5.23
N ILE A 29 -0.50 -9.30 -4.82
CA ILE A 29 -1.18 -8.02 -5.02
C ILE A 29 -0.32 -7.06 -5.83
N VAL A 30 -1.00 -6.13 -6.50
CA VAL A 30 -0.42 -4.87 -6.97
C VAL A 30 -0.80 -3.78 -5.98
N TYR A 31 0.12 -2.88 -5.68
CA TYR A 31 -0.16 -1.71 -4.86
C TYR A 31 0.41 -0.44 -5.47
N ILE A 32 -0.28 0.66 -5.19
CA ILE A 32 0.08 2.02 -5.59
C ILE A 32 0.27 2.83 -4.31
N LEU A 33 1.42 3.50 -4.17
CA LEU A 33 1.68 4.50 -3.14
C LEU A 33 1.74 5.86 -3.81
N TYR A 34 1.01 6.85 -3.31
CA TYR A 34 0.92 8.16 -3.95
C TYR A 34 0.73 9.29 -2.94
N ASN A 35 0.80 10.53 -3.44
CA ASN A 35 0.36 11.72 -2.73
C ASN A 35 -0.46 12.63 -3.64
N ASP A 36 -1.26 13.48 -3.01
CA ASP A 36 -2.17 14.42 -3.67
C ASP A 36 -1.66 15.87 -3.54
N ASN A 37 -0.34 16.05 -3.47
CA ASN A 37 0.29 17.34 -3.27
C ASN A 37 0.43 18.10 -4.61
N LYS A 38 0.77 19.40 -4.56
CA LYS A 38 0.99 20.25 -5.77
C LYS A 38 1.98 19.67 -6.80
N LYS A 39 2.88 18.78 -6.37
CA LYS A 39 3.76 17.98 -7.23
C LYS A 39 3.48 16.50 -6.95
N PRO A 40 2.53 15.88 -7.65
CA PRO A 40 2.13 14.51 -7.36
C PRO A 40 3.27 13.55 -7.70
N SER A 41 3.45 12.54 -6.86
CA SER A 41 4.37 11.43 -7.11
C SER A 41 3.71 10.12 -6.77
N ALA A 42 3.97 9.09 -7.57
CA ALA A 42 3.44 7.76 -7.35
C ALA A 42 4.54 6.69 -7.49
N TYR A 43 4.33 5.57 -6.82
CA TYR A 43 5.12 4.37 -6.95
C TYR A 43 4.19 3.16 -7.05
N ILE A 44 4.46 2.30 -8.01
CA ILE A 44 3.72 1.06 -8.21
C ILE A 44 4.66 -0.11 -7.93
N GLY A 45 4.14 -1.13 -7.24
CA GLY A 45 4.88 -2.36 -7.04
C GLY A 45 3.95 -3.55 -6.83
N GLN A 46 4.54 -4.74 -6.81
CA GLN A 46 3.85 -5.99 -6.53
C GLN A 46 4.45 -6.68 -5.30
N THR A 47 3.67 -7.48 -4.60
CA THR A 47 4.14 -8.31 -3.48
C THR A 47 3.13 -9.39 -3.11
N VAL A 48 3.60 -10.47 -2.49
CA VAL A 48 2.74 -11.45 -1.80
C VAL A 48 2.59 -11.15 -0.30
N GLN A 49 3.33 -10.17 0.22
CA GLN A 49 3.37 -9.81 1.65
C GLN A 49 3.17 -8.30 1.82
N ALA A 50 1.92 -7.87 1.63
CA ALA A 50 1.49 -6.47 1.65
C ALA A 50 1.99 -5.71 2.90
N ALA A 51 1.68 -6.22 4.09
CA ALA A 51 2.04 -5.57 5.35
C ALA A 51 3.55 -5.33 5.48
N ARG A 52 4.39 -6.36 5.20
CA ARG A 52 5.85 -6.23 5.25
C ARG A 52 6.35 -5.23 4.21
N ARG A 53 5.82 -5.29 2.98
CA ARG A 53 6.27 -4.42 1.89
C ARG A 53 5.96 -2.95 2.16
N LEU A 54 4.76 -2.66 2.68
CA LEU A 54 4.32 -1.33 3.04
C LEU A 54 5.10 -0.80 4.26
N LYS A 55 5.39 -1.63 5.26
CA LYS A 55 6.28 -1.27 6.37
C LYS A 55 7.67 -0.81 5.88
N ASN A 56 8.29 -1.61 5.01
CA ASN A 56 9.58 -1.26 4.42
C ASN A 56 9.55 0.08 3.66
N HIS A 57 8.43 0.40 3.01
CA HIS A 57 8.27 1.67 2.31
C HIS A 57 8.13 2.87 3.25
N LEU A 58 7.52 2.71 4.43
CA LEU A 58 7.46 3.79 5.43
C LEU A 58 8.84 4.11 6.02
N GLU A 59 9.72 3.13 6.05
CA GLU A 59 11.10 3.29 6.53
C GLU A 59 12.04 3.85 5.44
N ASP A 60 11.62 3.82 4.17
CA ASP A 60 12.40 4.33 3.03
C ASP A 60 12.29 5.87 2.93
N LYS A 61 13.42 6.54 3.17
CA LYS A 61 13.52 8.01 3.10
C LYS A 61 13.08 8.59 1.75
N ARG A 62 13.21 7.84 0.65
CA ARG A 62 12.84 8.29 -0.71
C ARG A 62 11.33 8.37 -0.92
N ARG A 63 10.54 7.78 -0.02
CA ARG A 63 9.09 7.60 -0.14
C ARG A 63 8.31 8.31 0.95
N LYS A 64 8.98 9.12 1.76
CA LYS A 64 8.40 9.88 2.88
C LYS A 64 7.28 10.83 2.47
N ASN A 65 7.26 11.24 1.21
CA ASN A 65 6.24 12.13 0.68
C ASN A 65 4.96 11.40 0.24
N LEU A 66 4.94 10.08 0.17
CA LEU A 66 3.75 9.30 -0.16
C LEU A 66 2.90 9.13 1.09
N ASN A 67 1.59 9.37 1.00
CA ASN A 67 0.68 9.39 2.14
C ASN A 67 -0.65 8.67 1.88
N ARG A 68 -0.84 8.14 0.67
CA ARG A 68 -1.99 7.31 0.30
C ARG A 68 -1.53 6.00 -0.31
N SER A 69 -2.38 4.98 -0.22
CA SER A 69 -2.16 3.66 -0.79
C SER A 69 -3.42 3.10 -1.45
N ILE A 70 -3.23 2.32 -2.51
CA ILE A 70 -4.24 1.48 -3.14
C ILE A 70 -3.68 0.05 -3.18
N LEU A 71 -4.42 -0.93 -2.68
CA LEU A 71 -4.10 -2.35 -2.77
C LEU A 71 -5.09 -3.03 -3.71
N ILE A 72 -4.59 -3.85 -4.63
CA ILE A 72 -5.36 -4.47 -5.72
C ILE A 72 -5.01 -5.96 -5.72
N GLY A 73 -5.99 -6.83 -5.47
CA GLY A 73 -5.80 -8.29 -5.38
C GLY A 73 -7.09 -9.06 -5.53
#